data_AF-A0A529ZFH3-F1
#
_entry.id   AF-A0A529ZFH3-F1
#
_cell.length_a   1.000
_cell.length_b   1.000
_cell.length_c   1.000
_cell.angle_alpha   90.00
_cell.angle_beta   90.00
_cell.angle_gamma   90.00
#
_symmetry.space_group_name_H-M   'P 1'
#
loop_
_entity.id
_entity.type
_entity.pdbx_description
1 polymer ?
#
loop_
_entity_poly.entity_id
_entity_poly.type
_entity_poly.pdbx_seq_one_letter_code
_entity_poly.pdbx_strand_id
1 'polypeptide(L)'
;HYGWLRGRGWGVEVAVPANVSCALEGPDQGKKISDWVAMGIRRADNKAFQASELKAEGLLLMPAGRSGPAFIVTPNFYVIKQYNNSDLYGLFIGHAADRIAKGDAGFAGSWGLVGDLHRSDIAALQRALEAKGYDVG
;
A
#
# COMPACT_ATOMS: atom_id res chain seq x y z
N HIS A 1 0.48 18.22 15.42
CA HIS A 1 1.94 18.29 15.26
C HIS A 1 2.51 17.26 14.29
N TYR A 2 1.97 16.04 14.14
CA TYR A 2 2.55 14.98 13.29
C TYR A 2 1.86 14.78 11.91
N GLY A 3 1.15 15.78 11.39
CA GLY A 3 0.54 15.70 10.05
C GLY A 3 -0.73 14.86 9.92
N TRP A 4 -1.28 14.32 11.01
CA TRP A 4 -2.54 13.57 10.98
C TRP A 4 -3.72 14.40 10.47
N LEU A 5 -4.37 13.91 9.41
CA LEU A 5 -5.57 14.46 8.81
C LEU A 5 -6.81 13.90 9.53
N ARG A 6 -7.44 14.72 10.38
CA ARG A 6 -8.65 14.33 11.10
C ARG A 6 -9.79 14.02 10.14
N GLY A 7 -10.58 12.99 10.47
CA GLY A 7 -11.71 12.55 9.64
C GLY A 7 -11.31 11.68 8.43
N ARG A 8 -10.01 11.51 8.17
CA ARG A 8 -9.49 10.69 7.08
C ARG A 8 -8.93 9.37 7.63
N GLY A 9 -9.26 8.24 7.00
CA GLY A 9 -8.73 6.93 7.38
C GLY A 9 -7.26 6.75 6.98
N TRP A 10 -6.62 5.67 7.47
CA TRP A 10 -5.25 5.32 7.08
C TRP A 10 -5.17 4.80 5.64
N GLY A 11 -6.21 4.11 5.17
CA GLY A 11 -6.26 3.52 3.83
C GLY A 11 -7.48 2.65 3.63
N VAL A 12 -7.58 2.06 2.44
CA VAL A 12 -8.62 1.10 2.08
C VAL A 12 -8.04 0.01 1.19
N GLU A 13 -8.48 -1.22 1.42
CA GLU A 13 -8.12 -2.35 0.56
C GLU A 13 -8.76 -2.21 -0.82
N VAL A 14 -8.00 -2.51 -1.87
CA VAL A 14 -8.40 -2.34 -3.26
C VAL A 14 -8.06 -3.56 -4.10
N ALA A 15 -8.86 -3.77 -5.15
CA ALA A 15 -8.50 -4.63 -6.26
C ALA A 15 -7.74 -3.79 -7.30
N VAL A 16 -6.54 -4.25 -7.66
CA VAL A 16 -5.67 -3.59 -8.64
C VAL A 16 -5.67 -4.40 -9.93
N PRO A 17 -6.15 -3.85 -11.06
CA PRO A 17 -6.12 -4.52 -12.35
C PRO A 17 -4.71 -4.92 -12.78
N ALA A 18 -4.60 -5.97 -13.62
CA ALA A 18 -3.33 -6.48 -14.12
C ALA A 18 -2.56 -5.48 -15.01
N ASN A 19 -3.27 -4.57 -15.68
CA ASN A 19 -2.68 -3.53 -16.52
C ASN A 19 -2.14 -2.32 -15.75
N VAL A 20 -2.50 -2.17 -14.47
CA VAL A 20 -1.86 -1.18 -13.60
C VAL A 20 -0.50 -1.74 -13.21
N SER A 21 0.59 -1.00 -13.39
CA SER A 21 1.95 -1.46 -13.02
C SER A 21 2.16 -1.45 -11.51
N CYS A 22 2.87 -2.44 -10.95
CA CYS A 22 3.34 -2.39 -9.56
C CYS A 22 4.42 -1.35 -9.30
N ALA A 23 5.09 -0.84 -10.34
CA ALA A 23 6.08 0.25 -10.21
C ALA A 23 5.46 1.59 -9.76
N LEU A 24 4.13 1.67 -9.70
CA LEU A 24 3.39 2.82 -9.18
C LEU A 24 3.16 2.75 -7.66
N GLU A 25 3.67 1.72 -7.00
CA GLU A 25 3.67 1.59 -5.54
C GLU A 25 4.65 2.59 -4.90
N GLY A 26 4.36 3.02 -3.68
CA GLY A 26 5.30 3.74 -2.83
C GLY A 26 4.99 5.24 -2.61
N PRO A 27 5.72 5.88 -1.68
CA PRO A 27 5.46 7.25 -1.24
C PRO A 27 5.62 8.32 -2.33
N ASP A 28 6.52 8.10 -3.28
CA ASP A 28 6.83 9.08 -4.34
C ASP A 28 5.85 9.01 -5.53
N GLN A 29 4.93 8.04 -5.52
CA GLN A 29 4.01 7.76 -6.62
C GLN A 29 2.58 8.20 -6.33
N GLY A 30 2.38 9.07 -5.33
CA GLY A 30 1.07 9.61 -4.94
C GLY A 30 0.27 10.19 -6.12
N LYS A 31 -1.04 9.91 -6.15
CA LYS A 31 -1.98 10.43 -7.16
C LYS A 31 -3.30 10.79 -6.51
N LYS A 32 -4.14 11.56 -7.20
CA LYS A 32 -5.53 11.71 -6.74
C LYS A 32 -6.22 10.36 -6.78
N ILE A 33 -7.10 10.10 -5.83
CA ILE A 33 -7.89 8.86 -5.81
C ILE A 33 -8.72 8.72 -7.10
N SER A 34 -9.18 9.82 -7.70
CA SER A 34 -9.83 9.82 -9.02
C SER A 34 -8.96 9.19 -10.11
N ASP A 35 -7.65 9.39 -10.06
CA ASP A 35 -6.74 8.93 -11.09
C ASP A 35 -6.52 7.42 -10.95
N TRP A 36 -6.38 6.92 -9.72
CA TRP A 36 -6.39 5.48 -9.43
C TRP A 36 -7.68 4.80 -9.89
N VAL A 37 -8.82 5.42 -9.63
CA VAL A 37 -10.14 4.94 -10.08
C VAL A 37 -10.22 4.92 -11.60
N ALA A 38 -9.72 5.95 -12.28
CA ALA A 38 -9.66 6.02 -13.75
C ALA A 38 -8.76 4.92 -14.34
N MET A 39 -7.75 4.48 -13.61
CA MET A 39 -6.90 3.33 -13.97
C MET A 39 -7.58 1.97 -13.70
N GLY A 40 -8.80 1.96 -13.16
CA GLY A 40 -9.59 0.77 -12.89
C GLY A 40 -9.42 0.19 -11.48
N ILE A 41 -8.68 0.87 -10.58
CA ILE A 41 -8.59 0.46 -9.18
C ILE A 41 -9.95 0.67 -8.51
N ARG A 42 -10.45 -0.38 -7.84
CA ARG A 42 -11.72 -0.36 -7.10
C ARG A 42 -11.51 -0.83 -5.68
N ARG A 43 -12.35 -0.38 -4.74
CA ARG A 43 -12.31 -0.91 -3.38
C ARG A 43 -12.64 -2.40 -3.37
N ALA A 44 -11.99 -3.15 -2.49
CA ALA A 44 -12.17 -4.60 -2.38
C ALA A 44 -13.62 -4.96 -1.94
N ASP A 45 -14.27 -4.07 -1.19
CA ASP A 45 -15.68 -4.20 -0.78
C ASP A 45 -16.69 -3.77 -1.86
N ASN A 46 -16.24 -3.46 -3.08
CA ASN A 46 -17.03 -2.97 -4.21
C ASN A 46 -17.81 -1.68 -3.96
N LYS A 47 -17.59 -0.98 -2.84
CA LYS A 47 -18.17 0.34 -2.62
C LYS A 47 -17.41 1.38 -3.43
N ALA A 48 -18.07 2.49 -3.74
CA ALA A 48 -17.38 3.66 -4.28
C ALA A 48 -16.41 4.24 -3.24
N PHE A 49 -15.35 4.89 -3.71
CA PHE A 49 -14.63 5.85 -2.89
C PHE A 49 -15.57 7.01 -2.53
N GLN A 50 -15.40 7.58 -1.33
CA GLN A 50 -16.20 8.74 -0.94
C GLN A 50 -15.92 9.90 -1.90
N ALA A 51 -16.97 10.64 -2.30
CA ALA A 51 -16.82 11.74 -3.26
C ALA A 51 -15.83 12.81 -2.78
N SER A 52 -15.78 13.05 -1.46
CA SER A 52 -14.81 13.93 -0.80
C SER A 52 -13.36 13.47 -0.95
N GLU A 53 -13.11 12.16 -1.05
CA GLU A 53 -11.78 11.58 -1.16
C GLU A 53 -11.24 11.57 -2.59
N LEU A 54 -12.11 11.65 -3.61
CA LEU A 54 -11.68 11.52 -5.02
C LEU A 54 -10.60 12.54 -5.43
N LYS A 55 -10.64 13.75 -4.86
CA LYS A 55 -9.65 14.81 -5.14
C LYS A 55 -8.42 14.74 -4.22
N ALA A 56 -8.47 13.93 -3.17
CA ALA A 56 -7.39 13.79 -2.21
C ALA A 56 -6.33 12.83 -2.74
N GLU A 57 -5.10 13.04 -2.28
CA GLU A 57 -3.98 12.15 -2.60
C GLU A 57 -4.12 10.79 -1.92
N GLY A 58 -3.93 9.73 -2.68
CA GLY A 58 -3.75 8.36 -2.20
C GLY A 58 -2.52 7.73 -2.83
N LEU A 59 -1.95 6.76 -2.12
CA LEU A 59 -0.72 6.07 -2.50
C LEU A 59 -1.00 4.57 -2.58
N LEU A 60 -0.51 3.93 -3.63
CA LEU A 60 -0.63 2.48 -3.77
C LEU A 60 0.38 1.82 -2.81
N LEU A 61 -0.09 0.85 -2.02
CA LEU A 61 0.69 0.01 -1.13
C LEU A 61 0.46 -1.46 -1.51
N MET A 62 1.55 -2.21 -1.70
CA MET A 62 1.52 -3.62 -2.09
C MET A 62 2.50 -4.44 -1.23
N PRO A 63 2.16 -4.78 0.03
CA PRO A 63 3.09 -5.36 1.00
C PRO A 63 3.68 -6.72 0.60
N ALA A 64 3.00 -7.47 -0.29
CA ALA A 64 3.49 -8.70 -0.89
C ALA A 64 3.55 -8.61 -2.43
N GLY A 65 3.74 -7.40 -2.97
CA GLY A 65 3.63 -7.15 -4.40
C GLY A 65 2.27 -7.59 -4.94
N ARG A 66 2.29 -8.33 -6.06
CA ARG A 66 1.07 -8.90 -6.68
C ARG A 66 0.55 -10.14 -5.99
N SER A 67 1.29 -10.68 -5.02
CA SER A 67 0.96 -11.92 -4.32
C SER A 67 0.15 -11.70 -3.05
N GLY A 68 -0.49 -10.54 -2.87
CA GLY A 68 -1.29 -10.29 -1.67
C GLY A 68 -2.28 -9.14 -1.82
N PRO A 69 -2.94 -8.76 -0.71
CA PRO A 69 -3.82 -7.61 -0.64
C PRO A 69 -3.07 -6.33 -1.04
N ALA A 70 -3.79 -5.42 -1.72
CA ALA A 70 -3.28 -4.11 -2.09
C ALA A 70 -4.17 -3.03 -1.48
N PHE A 71 -3.60 -1.84 -1.26
CA PHE A 71 -4.28 -0.75 -0.58
C PHE A 71 -4.06 0.57 -1.31
N ILE A 72 -5.07 1.44 -1.31
CA ILE A 72 -4.84 2.86 -1.46
C ILE A 72 -4.77 3.44 -0.05
N VAL A 73 -3.55 3.79 0.37
CA VAL A 73 -3.30 4.43 1.66
C VAL A 73 -3.31 5.94 1.53
N THR A 74 -3.56 6.62 2.65
CA THR A 74 -3.56 8.08 2.74
C THR A 74 -2.28 8.56 3.43
N PRO A 75 -2.00 9.87 3.49
CA PRO A 75 -0.91 10.41 4.30
C PRO A 75 -0.95 9.97 5.77
N ASN A 76 -2.12 9.63 6.32
CA ASN A 76 -2.23 9.13 7.69
C ASN A 76 -1.52 7.78 7.90
N PHE A 77 -1.40 6.95 6.87
CA PHE A 77 -0.59 5.73 6.94
C PHE A 77 0.88 6.06 7.19
N TYR A 78 1.41 7.08 6.51
CA TYR A 78 2.79 7.53 6.70
C TYR A 78 2.98 8.24 8.04
N VAL A 79 1.93 8.85 8.61
CA VAL A 79 1.97 9.34 9.99
C VAL A 79 2.11 8.19 10.99
N ILE A 80 1.43 7.05 10.80
CA ILE A 80 1.61 5.86 11.64
C ILE A 80 3.06 5.36 11.57
N LYS A 81 3.63 5.34 10.35
CA LYS A 81 5.02 4.93 10.11
C LYS A 81 6.07 5.86 10.74
N GLN A 82 5.72 7.06 11.19
CA GLN A 82 6.66 7.90 11.96
C GLN A 82 7.01 7.27 13.30
N TYR A 83 6.16 6.39 13.85
CA TYR A 83 6.47 5.65 15.07
C TYR A 83 7.43 4.49 14.79
N ASN A 84 7.27 3.81 13.66
CA ASN A 84 8.15 2.76 13.16
C ASN A 84 8.07 2.71 11.63
N ASN A 85 9.20 2.95 10.95
CA ASN A 85 9.28 3.05 9.50
C ASN A 85 9.23 1.66 8.82
N SER A 86 8.08 0.99 8.96
CA SER A 86 7.80 -0.32 8.37
C SER A 86 6.37 -0.34 7.83
N ASP A 87 6.20 -0.75 6.58
CA ASP A 87 4.87 -0.88 5.96
C ASP A 87 4.03 -1.96 6.64
N LEU A 88 4.64 -3.07 7.05
CA LEU A 88 3.96 -4.13 7.79
C LEU A 88 3.51 -3.65 9.17
N TYR A 89 4.31 -2.83 9.85
CA TYR A 89 3.90 -2.19 11.10
C TYR A 89 2.72 -1.24 10.88
N GLY A 90 2.80 -0.37 9.87
CA GLY A 90 1.73 0.57 9.54
C GLY A 90 0.43 -0.16 9.20
N LEU A 91 0.52 -1.25 8.42
CA LEU A 91 -0.61 -2.07 8.03
C LEU A 91 -1.22 -2.79 9.24
N PHE A 92 -0.38 -3.35 10.11
CA PHE A 92 -0.84 -4.01 11.34
C PHE A 92 -1.64 -3.05 12.23
N ILE A 93 -1.10 -1.85 12.51
CA ILE A 93 -1.77 -0.84 13.35
C ILE A 93 -3.06 -0.35 12.68
N GLY A 94 -3.03 -0.03 11.39
CA GLY A 94 -4.21 0.41 10.65
C GLY A 94 -5.31 -0.64 10.64
N HIS A 95 -4.97 -1.90 10.35
CA HIS A 95 -5.92 -3.00 10.33
C HIS A 95 -6.47 -3.33 11.73
N ALA A 96 -5.63 -3.35 12.77
CA ALA A 96 -6.08 -3.55 14.14
C ALA A 96 -7.08 -2.47 14.58
N ALA A 97 -6.81 -1.21 14.24
CA ALA A 97 -7.74 -0.11 14.52
C ALA A 97 -9.09 -0.27 13.80
N ASP A 98 -9.08 -0.72 12.54
CA ASP A 98 -10.31 -1.02 11.81
C ASP A 98 -11.08 -2.18 12.46
N ARG A 99 -10.41 -3.23 12.92
CA ARG A 99 -11.07 -4.37 13.60
C ARG A 99 -11.74 -3.95 14.90
N ILE A 100 -11.09 -3.08 15.68
CA ILE A 100 -11.65 -2.52 16.91
C ILE A 100 -12.87 -1.64 16.60
N ALA A 101 -12.81 -0.80 15.57
CA ALA A 101 -13.85 0.19 15.29
C ALA A 101 -15.04 -0.36 14.50
N LYS A 102 -14.84 -1.37 13.65
CA LYS A 102 -15.81 -1.84 12.64
C LYS A 102 -16.15 -3.32 12.77
N GLY A 103 -15.55 -4.02 13.74
CA GLY A 103 -15.71 -5.46 13.93
C GLY A 103 -14.59 -6.27 13.29
N ASP A 104 -14.51 -7.54 13.68
CA ASP A 104 -13.34 -8.40 13.52
C ASP A 104 -13.16 -9.00 12.10
N ALA A 105 -13.32 -8.18 11.06
CA ALA A 105 -13.15 -8.62 9.66
C ALA A 105 -11.66 -8.67 9.27
N GLY A 106 -11.27 -9.74 8.57
CA GLY A 106 -9.95 -9.87 7.94
C GLY A 106 -9.83 -9.11 6.61
N PHE A 107 -8.68 -9.23 5.96
CA PHE A 107 -8.49 -8.77 4.58
C PHE A 107 -9.38 -9.55 3.61
N ALA A 108 -9.85 -8.89 2.55
CA ALA A 108 -10.62 -9.53 1.49
C ALA A 108 -9.72 -10.39 0.57
N GLY A 109 -8.50 -9.93 0.31
CA GLY A 109 -7.48 -10.65 -0.44
C GLY A 109 -6.76 -11.70 0.42
N SER A 110 -6.35 -12.79 -0.22
CA SER A 110 -5.47 -13.79 0.39
C SER A 110 -4.01 -13.41 0.19
N TRP A 111 -3.16 -13.89 1.10
CA TRP A 111 -1.71 -13.85 0.93
C TRP A 111 -1.26 -15.10 0.18
N GLY A 112 -0.67 -14.89 -0.99
CA GLY A 112 0.05 -15.92 -1.72
C GLY A 112 1.41 -16.21 -1.07
N LEU A 113 2.06 -17.26 -1.57
CA LEU A 113 3.41 -17.60 -1.17
C LEU A 113 4.38 -16.54 -1.69
N VAL A 114 4.90 -15.73 -0.79
CA VAL A 114 6.11 -14.94 -1.02
C VAL A 114 7.27 -15.74 -0.43
N GLY A 115 8.24 -16.12 -1.26
CA GLY A 115 9.40 -16.88 -0.78
C GLY A 115 10.21 -16.07 0.22
N ASP A 116 11.11 -16.75 0.94
CA ASP A 116 12.05 -16.08 1.83
C ASP A 116 13.21 -15.46 1.03
N LEU A 117 13.67 -14.30 1.48
CA LEU A 117 14.89 -13.66 1.00
C LEU A 117 15.80 -13.41 2.19
N HIS A 118 16.94 -14.08 2.22
CA HIS A 118 17.96 -13.79 3.19
C HIS A 118 18.72 -12.51 2.81
N ARG A 119 19.40 -11.91 3.79
CA ARG A 119 20.28 -10.75 3.53
C ARG A 119 21.34 -11.05 2.47
N SER A 120 21.84 -12.29 2.41
CA SER A 120 22.77 -12.76 1.38
C SER A 120 22.15 -12.74 -0.01
N ASP A 121 20.87 -13.09 -0.13
CA ASP A 121 20.16 -13.16 -1.40
C ASP A 121 19.90 -11.74 -1.93
N ILE A 122 19.56 -10.81 -1.03
CA ILE A 122 19.44 -9.39 -1.36
C ILE A 122 20.78 -8.83 -1.87
N ALA A 123 21.89 -9.12 -1.18
CA ALA A 123 23.21 -8.67 -1.60
C ALA A 123 23.67 -9.30 -2.93
N ALA A 124 23.27 -10.55 -3.20
CA ALA A 124 23.51 -11.17 -4.49
C ALA A 124 22.67 -10.52 -5.61
N LEU A 125 21.41 -10.21 -5.33
CA LEU A 125 20.51 -9.53 -6.25
C LEU A 125 21.04 -8.13 -6.62
N GLN A 126 21.44 -7.33 -5.63
CA GLN A 126 21.99 -5.99 -5.86
C GLN A 126 23.23 -6.03 -6.77
N ARG A 127 24.22 -6.88 -6.45
CA ARG A 127 25.42 -7.05 -7.29
C ARG A 127 25.10 -7.51 -8.71
N ALA A 128 24.10 -8.39 -8.87
CA ALA A 128 23.68 -8.87 -10.18
C ALA A 128 23.00 -7.76 -11.02
N LEU A 129 22.29 -6.83 -10.37
CA LEU A 129 21.69 -5.66 -11.02
C LEU A 129 22.75 -4.62 -11.40
N GLU A 130 23.70 -4.33 -10.52
CA GLU A 130 24.85 -3.45 -10.81
C GLU A 130 25.67 -3.94 -12.00
N ALA A 131 25.96 -5.25 -12.05
CA ALA A 131 26.68 -5.86 -13.17
C ALA A 131 25.95 -5.74 -14.51
N LYS A 132 24.63 -5.50 -14.49
CA LYS A 132 23.79 -5.23 -15.67
C LYS A 132 23.62 -3.73 -15.96
N GLY A 133 24.27 -2.86 -15.17
CA GLY A 133 24.20 -1.41 -15.32
C GLY A 133 22.97 -0.75 -14.69
N TYR A 134 22.26 -1.45 -13.81
CA TYR A 134 21.16 -0.86 -13.02
C TYR A 134 21.72 -0.31 -11.70
N ASP A 135 21.39 0.95 -11.42
CA ASP A 135 21.62 1.56 -10.11
C ASP A 135 20.60 1.00 -9.10
N VAL A 136 21.09 0.58 -7.93
CA VAL A 136 20.29 -0.04 -6.86
C VAL A 136 20.40 0.69 -5.52
N GLY A 137 21.01 1.87 -5.51
CA GLY A 137 21.17 2.70 -4.31
C GLY A 137 22.50 3.42 -4.22
#